data_AF-A0A8J4M2T7-F1
#
_entry.id   AF-A0A8J4M2T7-F1
#
_cell.length_a   1.000
_cell.length_b   1.000
_cell.length_c   1.000
_cell.angle_alpha   90.00
_cell.angle_beta   90.00
_cell.angle_gamma   90.00
#
_symmetry.space_group_name_H-M   'P 1'
#
loop_
_entity.id
_entity.type
_entity.pdbx_description
1 polymer ?
#
loop_
_entity_poly.entity_id
_entity_poly.type
_entity_poly.pdbx_seq_one_letter_code
_entity_poly.pdbx_strand_id
1 'polypeptide(L)'
;MNRIAAQQQAWHNGQPVHARNEGAVIPVVHQQRAGDPLPEIRGFVRSPFNPLVYHSVQQAVRAAGREEGGWPDPARVGIALGSMFVDAVTEEESWHDILQGKKLSPIMFPQSVPSAIIGLLTRELAIHGPMTCLGSSRNNWSIMLDMATDWITSDYADIVVLTACDVPSLRSRAWEEAQGTADGWIGGAMTVILERTEHALGRGRLQGALSLQQFRQRYVGHKSALPAHRGLLGSCWEEGES
;
A
#
# COMPACT_ATOMS: atom_id res chain seq x y z
N MET A 1 -22.60 -6.12 -35.75
CA MET A 1 -21.20 -6.62 -35.64
C MET A 1 -20.75 -6.45 -34.19
N ASN A 2 -20.86 -7.52 -33.39
CA ASN A 2 -20.47 -7.55 -31.98
C ASN A 2 -18.94 -7.69 -31.86
N ARG A 3 -18.26 -6.70 -31.24
CA ARG A 3 -16.87 -6.86 -30.78
C ARG A 3 -16.89 -7.37 -29.34
N ILE A 4 -16.51 -8.63 -29.17
CA ILE A 4 -16.22 -9.25 -27.89
C ILE A 4 -14.99 -8.55 -27.30
N ALA A 5 -15.16 -7.87 -26.17
CA ALA A 5 -14.07 -7.37 -25.34
C ALA A 5 -13.44 -8.55 -24.61
N ALA A 6 -12.42 -9.16 -25.21
CA ALA A 6 -11.60 -10.14 -24.52
C ALA A 6 -10.76 -9.42 -23.45
N GLN A 7 -11.12 -9.59 -22.18
CA GLN A 7 -10.20 -9.34 -21.06
C GLN A 7 -8.97 -10.22 -21.26
N GLN A 8 -7.80 -9.61 -21.52
CA GLN A 8 -6.53 -10.33 -21.46
C GLN A 8 -6.29 -10.72 -20.00
N GLN A 9 -6.60 -11.97 -19.66
CA GLN A 9 -6.19 -12.58 -18.40
C GLN A 9 -4.69 -12.85 -18.48
N ALA A 10 -3.95 -12.45 -17.44
CA ALA A 10 -2.55 -12.82 -17.30
C ALA A 10 -2.44 -14.30 -16.95
N TRP A 11 -1.49 -15.01 -17.58
CA TRP A 11 -1.23 -16.44 -17.38
C TRP A 11 0.20 -16.63 -16.91
N HIS A 12 0.40 -17.42 -15.85
CA HIS A 12 1.72 -17.89 -15.43
C HIS A 12 1.63 -19.40 -15.17
N ASN A 13 2.49 -20.20 -15.82
CA ASN A 13 2.48 -21.67 -15.79
C ASN A 13 1.11 -22.32 -16.11
N GLY A 14 0.37 -21.78 -17.08
CA GLY A 14 -0.87 -22.40 -17.58
C GLY A 14 -2.09 -22.32 -16.64
N GLN A 15 -2.02 -21.53 -15.56
CA GLN A 15 -3.13 -21.27 -14.65
C GLN A 15 -3.54 -19.78 -14.72
N PRO A 16 -4.84 -19.45 -14.61
CA PRO A 16 -5.29 -18.07 -14.45
C PRO A 16 -4.80 -17.51 -13.10
N VAL A 17 -4.21 -16.31 -13.08
CA VAL A 17 -3.69 -15.68 -11.84
C VAL A 17 -4.75 -15.60 -10.73
N HIS A 18 -6.04 -15.49 -11.05
CA HIS A 18 -7.12 -15.41 -10.07
C HIS A 18 -7.47 -16.73 -9.35
N ALA A 19 -6.95 -17.87 -9.80
CA ALA A 19 -7.23 -19.18 -9.18
C ALA A 19 -6.36 -19.46 -7.93
N ARG A 20 -5.38 -18.60 -7.60
CA ARG A 20 -4.44 -18.79 -6.47
C ARG A 20 -4.96 -18.29 -5.11
N ASN A 21 -6.26 -18.02 -4.97
CA ASN A 21 -6.82 -17.36 -3.77
C ASN A 21 -6.98 -18.28 -2.54
N GLU A 22 -6.63 -19.55 -2.64
CA GLU A 22 -6.74 -20.52 -1.54
C GLU A 22 -5.40 -20.60 -0.80
N GLY A 23 -5.33 -20.03 0.41
CA GLY A 23 -4.16 -20.16 1.28
C GLY A 23 -3.71 -18.91 2.03
N ALA A 24 -4.33 -17.75 1.76
CA ALA A 24 -4.06 -16.52 2.49
C ALA A 24 -5.34 -15.75 2.86
N VAL A 25 -5.28 -15.04 3.98
CA VAL A 25 -6.37 -14.20 4.53
C VAL A 25 -5.82 -12.86 4.99
N ILE A 26 -6.71 -11.87 5.10
CA ILE A 26 -6.38 -10.51 5.54
C ILE A 26 -7.03 -10.29 6.92
N PRO A 27 -6.33 -10.59 8.04
CA PRO A 27 -6.85 -10.36 9.38
C PRO A 27 -6.89 -8.89 9.79
N VAL A 28 -6.14 -8.01 9.11
CA VAL A 28 -6.05 -6.59 9.45
C VAL A 28 -6.11 -5.73 8.21
N VAL A 29 -6.95 -4.70 8.28
CA VAL A 29 -6.97 -3.55 7.39
C VAL A 29 -6.92 -2.30 8.27
N HIS A 30 -5.91 -1.45 8.06
CA HIS A 30 -5.76 -0.18 8.73
C HIS A 30 -5.74 0.95 7.69
N GLN A 31 -6.43 2.04 7.97
CA GLN A 31 -6.51 3.21 7.09
C GLN A 31 -6.16 4.46 7.89
N GLN A 32 -5.47 5.38 7.21
CA GLN A 32 -5.02 6.65 7.77
C GLN A 32 -5.16 7.75 6.73
N ARG A 33 -5.69 8.91 7.11
CA ARG A 33 -5.86 10.06 6.21
C ARG A 33 -4.58 10.88 6.17
N ALA A 34 -4.31 11.53 5.04
CA ALA A 34 -3.11 12.36 4.93
C ALA A 34 -3.11 13.57 5.89
N GLY A 35 -4.30 14.03 6.30
CA GLY A 35 -4.46 15.13 7.25
C GLY A 35 -4.38 14.73 8.73
N ASP A 36 -4.26 13.44 9.04
CA ASP A 36 -4.16 13.00 10.44
C ASP A 36 -2.81 13.46 11.03
N PRO A 37 -2.78 14.02 12.25
CA PRO A 37 -1.54 14.45 12.87
C PRO A 37 -0.63 13.24 13.15
N LEU A 38 0.62 13.35 12.73
CA LEU A 38 1.59 12.27 12.84
C LEU A 38 2.87 12.72 13.56
N PRO A 39 3.42 11.87 14.44
CA PRO A 39 4.75 12.10 14.98
C PRO A 39 5.79 12.21 13.87
N GLU A 40 6.70 13.16 14.00
CA GLU A 40 7.82 13.33 13.08
C GLU A 40 8.76 12.12 13.08
N ILE A 41 9.36 11.87 11.92
CA ILE A 41 10.37 10.81 11.77
C ILE A 41 11.67 11.47 11.37
N ARG A 42 12.71 11.25 12.18
CA ARG A 42 14.04 11.81 11.92
C ARG A 42 14.51 11.39 10.53
N GLY A 43 14.86 12.38 9.71
CA GLY A 43 15.32 12.16 8.35
C GLY A 43 14.22 12.10 7.29
N PHE A 44 12.94 12.26 7.66
CA PHE A 44 11.80 12.33 6.73
C PHE A 44 10.90 13.51 7.12
N VAL A 45 11.32 14.73 6.75
CA VAL A 45 10.75 15.96 7.33
C VAL A 45 10.05 16.87 6.33
N ARG A 46 10.20 16.63 5.03
CA ARG A 46 9.63 17.51 3.99
C ARG A 46 8.19 17.20 3.61
N SER A 47 7.83 15.92 3.67
CA SER A 47 6.55 15.44 3.16
C SER A 47 5.88 14.53 4.17
N PRO A 48 4.54 14.56 4.26
CA PRO A 48 3.79 13.62 5.10
C PRO A 48 3.83 12.18 4.57
N PHE A 49 4.28 11.93 3.33
CA PHE A 49 4.29 10.60 2.70
C PHE A 49 5.00 9.54 3.56
N ASN A 50 6.26 9.78 3.92
CA ASN A 50 7.05 8.81 4.69
C ASN A 50 6.51 8.61 6.12
N PRO A 51 6.17 9.67 6.89
CA PRO A 51 5.44 9.52 8.14
C PRO A 51 4.14 8.70 8.04
N LEU A 52 3.33 8.94 7.01
CA LEU A 52 2.07 8.20 6.79
C LEU A 52 2.32 6.72 6.56
N VAL A 53 3.27 6.37 5.68
CA VAL A 53 3.65 4.97 5.45
C VAL A 53 4.08 4.31 6.76
N TYR A 54 4.98 4.95 7.49
CA TYR A 54 5.54 4.40 8.71
C TYR A 54 4.49 4.14 9.79
N HIS A 55 3.70 5.16 10.12
CA HIS A 55 2.72 5.05 11.19
C HIS A 55 1.57 4.13 10.79
N SER A 56 1.11 4.16 9.54
CA SER A 56 0.09 3.23 9.05
C SER A 56 0.56 1.77 9.18
N VAL A 57 1.82 1.49 8.86
CA VAL A 57 2.39 0.15 9.02
C VAL A 57 2.49 -0.25 10.49
N GLN A 58 3.04 0.62 11.34
CA GLN A 58 3.14 0.38 12.79
C GLN A 58 1.77 0.07 13.41
N GLN A 59 0.74 0.83 13.03
CA GLN A 59 -0.63 0.62 13.53
C GLN A 59 -1.22 -0.72 13.04
N ALA A 60 -1.02 -1.08 11.78
CA ALA A 60 -1.48 -2.36 11.24
C ALA A 60 -0.79 -3.56 11.93
N VAL A 61 0.52 -3.46 12.16
CA VAL A 61 1.30 -4.49 12.87
C VAL A 61 0.82 -4.64 14.32
N ARG A 62 0.61 -3.52 15.03
CA ARG A 62 0.04 -3.54 16.38
C ARG A 62 -1.37 -4.14 16.42
N ALA A 63 -2.24 -3.75 15.47
CA ALA A 63 -3.59 -4.31 15.34
C ALA A 63 -3.57 -5.82 15.05
N ALA A 64 -2.54 -6.30 14.35
CA ALA A 64 -2.31 -7.72 14.14
C ALA A 64 -1.90 -8.46 15.42
N GLY A 65 -1.70 -7.77 16.56
CA GLY A 65 -1.24 -8.35 17.82
C GLY A 65 0.23 -8.76 17.73
N ARG A 66 1.04 -7.90 17.12
CA ARG A 66 2.49 -8.04 16.99
C ARG A 66 3.15 -6.84 17.65
N GLU A 67 4.18 -7.09 18.43
CA GLU A 67 5.09 -6.06 18.92
C GLU A 67 6.24 -5.87 17.91
N GLU A 68 7.03 -4.81 18.07
CA GLU A 68 8.23 -4.58 17.26
C GLU A 68 9.17 -5.80 17.35
N GLY A 69 9.40 -6.47 16.21
CA GLY A 69 10.20 -7.68 16.13
C GLY A 69 9.52 -8.98 16.60
N GLY A 70 8.24 -8.95 16.99
CA GLY A 70 7.46 -10.09 17.49
C GLY A 70 6.97 -11.07 16.42
N TRP A 71 7.67 -11.19 15.30
CA TRP A 71 7.34 -12.15 14.25
C TRP A 71 7.80 -13.56 14.66
N PRO A 72 7.06 -14.63 14.29
CA PRO A 72 7.46 -15.99 14.63
C PRO A 72 8.75 -16.40 13.90
N ASP A 73 8.87 -15.95 12.65
CA ASP A 73 10.08 -16.06 11.85
C ASP A 73 10.26 -14.78 11.00
N PRO A 74 11.18 -13.89 11.40
CA PRO A 74 11.56 -12.69 10.65
C PRO A 74 11.88 -12.90 9.16
N ALA A 75 12.46 -14.04 8.78
CA ALA A 75 12.82 -14.34 7.39
C ALA A 75 11.60 -14.68 6.52
N ARG A 76 10.47 -15.00 7.17
CA ARG A 76 9.19 -15.36 6.54
C ARG A 76 8.20 -14.20 6.53
N VAL A 77 8.66 -12.98 6.80
CA VAL A 77 7.84 -11.78 6.71
C VAL A 77 8.31 -10.93 5.54
N GLY A 78 7.40 -10.64 4.62
CA GLY A 78 7.64 -9.72 3.51
C GLY A 78 6.97 -8.36 3.73
N ILE A 79 7.39 -7.36 2.98
CA ILE A 79 6.76 -6.03 2.95
C ILE A 79 6.74 -5.45 1.53
N ALA A 80 5.63 -4.82 1.17
CA ALA A 80 5.55 -4.05 -0.07
C ALA A 80 4.84 -2.71 0.13
N LEU A 81 5.42 -1.67 -0.46
CA LEU A 81 4.81 -0.35 -0.57
C LEU A 81 4.39 -0.09 -2.01
N GLY A 82 3.12 0.21 -2.21
CA GLY A 82 2.60 0.67 -3.48
C GLY A 82 2.25 2.16 -3.43
N SER A 83 2.54 2.89 -4.49
CA SER A 83 2.18 4.30 -4.59
C SER A 83 2.04 4.71 -6.05
N MET A 84 1.07 5.56 -6.35
CA MET A 84 0.89 6.09 -7.70
C MET A 84 1.80 7.29 -7.97
N PHE A 85 1.99 8.15 -6.97
CA PHE A 85 2.72 9.41 -7.12
C PHE A 85 4.05 9.43 -6.38
N VAL A 86 4.31 8.42 -5.54
CA VAL A 86 5.47 8.34 -4.64
C VAL A 86 5.50 9.60 -3.75
N ASP A 87 6.65 9.97 -3.21
CA ASP A 87 6.82 11.23 -2.50
C ASP A 87 6.96 12.42 -3.47
N ALA A 88 5.89 12.68 -4.23
CA ALA A 88 5.80 13.79 -5.17
C ALA A 88 5.98 15.15 -4.48
N VAL A 89 5.61 15.27 -3.20
CA VAL A 89 5.79 16.52 -2.43
C VAL A 89 7.28 16.82 -2.20
N THR A 90 8.06 15.83 -1.76
CA THR A 90 9.52 16.03 -1.60
C THR A 90 10.20 16.30 -2.93
N GLU A 91 9.79 15.61 -4.00
CA GLU A 91 10.24 15.91 -5.36
C GLU A 91 9.92 17.37 -5.71
N GLU A 92 8.68 17.80 -5.47
CA GLU A 92 8.15 19.12 -5.78
C GLU A 92 8.91 20.26 -5.09
N GLU A 93 9.15 20.13 -3.79
CA GLU A 93 9.95 21.12 -3.07
C GLU A 93 11.41 21.15 -3.53
N SER A 94 11.96 19.99 -3.91
CA SER A 94 13.36 19.87 -4.33
C SER A 94 13.62 20.59 -5.65
N TRP A 95 12.76 20.46 -6.67
CA TRP A 95 12.96 21.19 -7.92
C TRP A 95 12.69 22.70 -7.75
N HIS A 96 11.74 23.10 -6.90
CA HIS A 96 11.53 24.50 -6.55
C HIS A 96 12.76 25.13 -5.88
N ASP A 97 13.38 24.44 -4.92
CA ASP A 97 14.62 24.89 -4.29
C ASP A 97 15.75 25.10 -5.33
N ILE A 98 15.90 24.16 -6.27
CA ILE A 98 16.90 24.24 -7.35
C ILE A 98 16.64 25.43 -8.27
N LEU A 99 15.39 25.65 -8.70
CA LEU A 99 15.02 26.79 -9.54
C LEU A 99 15.27 28.14 -8.87
N GLN A 100 15.21 28.18 -7.54
CA GLN A 100 15.56 29.36 -6.74
C GLN A 100 17.07 29.49 -6.48
N GLY A 101 17.91 28.65 -7.09
CA GLY A 101 19.36 28.65 -6.92
C GLY A 101 19.84 28.11 -5.57
N LYS A 102 18.97 27.44 -4.80
CA LYS A 102 19.38 26.80 -3.54
C LYS A 102 20.13 25.50 -3.84
N LYS A 103 21.07 25.17 -2.95
CA LYS A 103 21.80 23.90 -3.01
C LYS A 103 20.97 22.81 -2.33
N LEU A 104 20.70 21.73 -3.04
CA LEU A 104 20.08 20.54 -2.46
C LEU A 104 21.15 19.72 -1.73
N SER A 105 20.91 19.38 -0.46
CA SER A 105 21.80 18.49 0.28
C SER A 105 21.65 17.05 -0.25
N PRO A 106 22.73 16.29 -0.48
CA PRO A 106 22.65 14.88 -0.88
C PRO A 106 21.84 14.00 0.08
N ILE A 107 21.71 14.39 1.36
CA ILE A 107 20.90 13.69 2.35
C ILE A 107 19.39 13.76 2.06
N MET A 108 18.98 14.62 1.12
CA MET A 108 17.58 14.71 0.68
C MET A 108 17.17 13.56 -0.24
N PHE A 109 18.12 12.93 -0.94
CA PHE A 109 17.82 11.86 -1.89
C PHE A 109 17.15 10.64 -1.21
N PRO A 110 17.63 10.13 -0.06
CA PRO A 110 16.91 9.08 0.65
C PRO A 110 15.47 9.44 1.03
N GLN A 111 15.14 10.72 1.23
CA GLN A 111 13.78 11.13 1.62
C GLN A 111 12.77 10.98 0.48
N SER A 112 13.21 11.17 -0.77
CA SER A 112 12.35 11.07 -1.94
C SER A 112 12.16 9.64 -2.45
N VAL A 113 12.96 8.68 -1.97
CA VAL A 113 12.94 7.29 -2.47
C VAL A 113 12.11 6.41 -1.52
N PRO A 114 11.00 5.81 -1.98
CA PRO A 114 10.08 5.06 -1.11
C PRO A 114 10.72 3.84 -0.44
N SER A 115 11.78 3.27 -1.01
CA SER A 115 12.51 2.17 -0.37
C SER A 115 13.23 2.59 0.92
N ALA A 116 13.48 3.88 1.16
CA ALA A 116 14.16 4.33 2.37
C ALA A 116 13.28 4.16 3.61
N ILE A 117 11.99 4.53 3.54
CA ILE A 117 11.07 4.34 4.66
C ILE A 117 10.75 2.87 4.91
N ILE A 118 10.68 2.07 3.84
CA ILE A 118 10.53 0.62 3.98
C ILE A 118 11.78 -0.01 4.60
N GLY A 119 12.98 0.45 4.23
CA GLY A 119 14.22 0.02 4.88
C GLY A 119 14.31 0.40 6.37
N LEU A 120 13.72 1.54 6.76
CA LEU A 120 13.57 1.89 8.17
C LEU A 120 12.63 0.91 8.89
N LEU A 121 11.44 0.68 8.32
CA LEU A 121 10.44 -0.24 8.86
C LEU A 121 10.95 -1.67 8.98
N THR A 122 11.67 -2.18 7.97
CA THR A 122 12.18 -3.55 7.99
C THR A 122 13.19 -3.76 9.10
N ARG A 123 14.05 -2.76 9.35
CA ARG A 123 14.99 -2.78 10.47
C ARG A 123 14.24 -2.80 11.82
N GLU A 124 13.27 -1.92 12.02
CA GLU A 124 12.61 -1.75 13.32
C GLU A 124 11.61 -2.86 13.63
N LEU A 125 10.96 -3.38 12.60
CA LEU A 125 10.03 -4.49 12.73
C LEU A 125 10.72 -5.85 12.61
N ALA A 126 12.03 -5.92 12.37
CA ALA A 126 12.75 -7.17 12.09
C ALA A 126 12.10 -7.98 10.95
N ILE A 127 11.89 -7.36 9.80
CA ILE A 127 11.39 -8.00 8.57
C ILE A 127 12.61 -8.31 7.70
N HIS A 128 12.90 -9.60 7.51
CA HIS A 128 14.07 -10.06 6.76
C HIS A 128 13.72 -10.79 5.45
N GLY A 129 12.43 -11.00 5.19
CA GLY A 129 11.95 -11.61 3.94
C GLY A 129 11.88 -10.62 2.76
N PRO A 130 11.12 -10.97 1.71
CA PRO A 130 11.03 -10.16 0.49
C PRO A 130 10.54 -8.73 0.75
N MET A 131 11.20 -7.76 0.11
CA MET A 131 10.87 -6.34 0.19
C MET A 131 10.78 -5.75 -1.22
N THR A 132 9.75 -4.96 -1.49
CA THR A 132 9.68 -4.20 -2.75
C THR A 132 8.87 -2.90 -2.64
N CYS A 133 9.06 -2.03 -3.61
CA CYS A 133 8.23 -0.84 -3.82
C CYS A 133 7.67 -0.89 -5.24
N LEU A 134 6.38 -0.63 -5.39
CA LEU A 134 5.66 -0.69 -6.64
C LEU A 134 5.13 0.70 -6.98
N GLY A 135 5.72 1.30 -8.00
CA GLY A 135 5.12 2.45 -8.67
C GLY A 135 4.09 1.91 -9.65
N SER A 136 2.80 1.97 -9.33
CA SER A 136 1.81 1.51 -10.30
C SER A 136 0.47 2.20 -10.19
N SER A 137 -0.19 2.23 -11.35
CA SER A 137 -1.51 2.78 -11.69
C SER A 137 -2.62 2.54 -10.66
N ARG A 138 -3.86 2.95 -10.98
CA ARG A 138 -5.07 2.67 -10.17
C ARG A 138 -5.24 1.22 -9.70
N ASN A 139 -4.59 0.25 -10.37
CA ASN A 139 -4.63 -1.17 -10.04
C ASN A 139 -3.58 -1.64 -9.01
N ASN A 140 -2.89 -0.72 -8.33
CA ASN A 140 -1.80 -1.02 -7.41
C ASN A 140 -2.14 -2.11 -6.37
N TRP A 141 -3.35 -2.08 -5.78
CA TRP A 141 -3.81 -3.13 -4.88
C TRP A 141 -3.89 -4.51 -5.50
N SER A 142 -4.39 -4.64 -6.73
CA SER A 142 -4.45 -5.95 -7.40
C SER A 142 -3.06 -6.54 -7.58
N ILE A 143 -2.11 -5.71 -8.02
CA ILE A 143 -0.72 -6.13 -8.27
C ILE A 143 -0.05 -6.53 -6.96
N MET A 144 -0.20 -5.71 -5.91
CA MET A 144 0.36 -6.01 -4.59
C MET A 144 -0.21 -7.32 -4.00
N LEU A 145 -1.52 -7.54 -4.11
CA LEU A 145 -2.16 -8.76 -3.62
C LEU A 145 -1.72 -9.99 -4.39
N ASP A 146 -1.65 -9.91 -5.73
CA ASP A 146 -1.20 -11.04 -6.56
C ASP A 146 0.25 -11.41 -6.21
N MET A 147 1.14 -10.41 -6.12
CA MET A 147 2.53 -10.62 -5.73
C MET A 147 2.68 -11.20 -4.31
N ALA A 148 1.93 -10.68 -3.34
CA ALA A 148 1.98 -11.17 -1.96
C ALA A 148 1.46 -12.60 -1.85
N THR A 149 0.42 -12.92 -2.62
CA THR A 149 -0.11 -14.29 -2.74
C THR A 149 0.94 -15.21 -3.35
N ASP A 150 1.67 -14.74 -4.37
CA ASP A 150 2.79 -15.49 -4.94
C ASP A 150 3.92 -15.72 -3.93
N TRP A 151 4.26 -14.74 -3.08
CA TRP A 151 5.24 -14.93 -2.00
C TRP A 151 4.78 -15.97 -0.99
N ILE A 152 3.50 -15.99 -0.61
CA ILE A 152 2.97 -16.97 0.34
C ILE A 152 2.90 -18.36 -0.28
N THR A 153 2.35 -18.48 -1.48
CA THR A 153 2.16 -19.77 -2.16
C THR A 153 3.48 -20.39 -2.64
N SER A 154 4.50 -19.57 -2.92
CA SER A 154 5.85 -20.02 -3.28
C SER A 154 6.78 -20.20 -2.08
N ASP A 155 6.25 -20.12 -0.86
CA ASP A 155 6.99 -20.35 0.38
C ASP A 155 8.15 -19.35 0.61
N TYR A 156 8.01 -18.13 0.10
CA TYR A 156 8.93 -17.02 0.40
C TYR A 156 8.53 -16.24 1.66
N ALA A 157 7.26 -16.30 2.04
CA ALA A 157 6.73 -15.64 3.24
C ALA A 157 5.53 -16.41 3.81
N ASP A 158 5.25 -16.22 5.09
CA ASP A 158 3.97 -16.59 5.72
C ASP A 158 3.10 -15.36 6.02
N ILE A 159 3.74 -14.19 6.12
CA ILE A 159 3.10 -12.91 6.42
C ILE A 159 3.65 -11.88 5.45
N VAL A 160 2.78 -11.06 4.88
CA VAL A 160 3.16 -9.93 4.04
C VAL A 160 2.46 -8.67 4.51
N VAL A 161 3.25 -7.65 4.84
CA VAL A 161 2.77 -6.30 5.14
C VAL A 161 2.62 -5.55 3.82
N LEU A 162 1.39 -5.21 3.44
CA LEU A 162 1.13 -4.45 2.21
C LEU A 162 0.64 -3.07 2.57
N THR A 163 1.29 -2.03 2.09
CA THR A 163 0.86 -0.65 2.33
C THR A 163 0.74 0.11 1.03
N ALA A 164 -0.37 0.82 0.82
CA ALA A 164 -0.51 1.82 -0.23
C ALA A 164 -0.50 3.19 0.41
N CYS A 165 0.25 4.14 -0.15
CA CYS A 165 0.23 5.52 0.31
C CYS A 165 0.36 6.47 -0.87
N ASP A 166 -0.39 7.57 -0.79
CA ASP A 166 -0.24 8.71 -1.68
C ASP A 166 -0.77 9.96 -0.97
N VAL A 167 -0.17 11.13 -1.22
CA VAL A 167 -0.51 12.38 -0.52
C VAL A 167 -0.77 13.52 -1.51
N PRO A 168 -1.67 14.49 -1.18
CA PRO A 168 -1.96 15.64 -2.05
C PRO A 168 -0.70 16.34 -2.55
N SER A 169 -0.59 16.53 -3.87
CA SER A 169 0.57 17.11 -4.55
C SER A 169 0.14 17.86 -5.82
N LEU A 170 1.06 18.54 -6.51
CA LEU A 170 0.78 19.05 -7.86
C LEU A 170 0.54 17.89 -8.83
N ARG A 171 1.33 16.80 -8.74
CA ARG A 171 1.17 15.65 -9.63
C ARG A 171 -0.20 14.99 -9.50
N SER A 172 -0.71 14.86 -8.28
CA SER A 172 -2.04 14.29 -8.07
C SER A 172 -3.15 15.20 -8.58
N ARG A 173 -3.04 16.52 -8.38
CA ARG A 173 -4.00 17.49 -8.89
C ARG A 173 -4.04 17.50 -10.41
N ALA A 174 -2.87 17.52 -11.06
CA ALA A 174 -2.79 17.43 -12.52
C ALA A 174 -3.39 16.11 -13.04
N TRP A 175 -3.21 15.01 -12.29
CA TRP A 175 -3.86 13.75 -12.63
C TRP A 175 -5.38 13.84 -12.50
N GLU A 176 -5.91 14.39 -11.41
CA GLU A 176 -7.35 14.61 -11.19
C GLU A 176 -7.98 15.47 -12.29
N GLU A 177 -7.34 16.59 -12.62
CA GLU A 177 -7.74 17.48 -13.72
C GLU A 177 -7.81 16.73 -15.05
N ALA A 178 -6.79 15.93 -15.36
CA ALA A 178 -6.76 15.11 -16.56
C ALA A 178 -7.83 14.01 -16.58
N GLN A 179 -8.35 13.60 -15.42
CA GLN A 179 -9.48 12.68 -15.31
C GLN A 179 -10.85 13.38 -15.34
N GLY A 180 -10.88 14.72 -15.35
CA GLY A 180 -12.12 15.49 -15.20
C GLY A 180 -12.76 15.29 -13.82
N THR A 181 -11.96 14.94 -12.80
CA THR A 181 -12.42 14.76 -11.42
C THR A 181 -11.99 15.98 -10.61
N ALA A 182 -12.94 16.71 -10.01
CA ALA A 182 -12.63 17.94 -9.27
C ALA A 182 -12.77 17.78 -7.74
N ASP A 183 -12.93 16.55 -7.25
CA ASP A 183 -13.47 16.28 -5.92
C ASP A 183 -12.42 16.14 -4.80
N GLY A 184 -11.28 16.83 -4.94
CA GLY A 184 -10.35 17.05 -3.83
C GLY A 184 -9.80 15.76 -3.22
N TRP A 185 -8.94 15.05 -3.97
CA TRP A 185 -8.23 13.89 -3.46
C TRP A 185 -7.47 14.21 -2.18
N ILE A 186 -7.93 13.58 -1.09
CA ILE A 186 -7.42 13.80 0.26
C ILE A 186 -6.14 13.02 0.56
N GLY A 187 -5.79 12.02 -0.26
CA GLY A 187 -4.69 11.10 -0.01
C GLY A 187 -4.83 10.31 1.31
N GLY A 188 -3.76 9.60 1.69
CA GLY A 188 -3.66 8.84 2.92
C GLY A 188 -2.77 7.61 2.76
N ALA A 189 -2.91 6.68 3.70
CA ALA A 189 -2.31 5.36 3.64
C ALA A 189 -3.33 4.28 4.02
N MET A 190 -3.24 3.11 3.38
CA MET A 190 -3.92 1.90 3.82
C MET A 190 -2.91 0.77 3.91
N THR A 191 -2.83 0.15 5.08
CA THR A 191 -1.97 -1.01 5.33
C THR A 191 -2.81 -2.23 5.65
N VAL A 192 -2.49 -3.35 5.02
CA VAL A 192 -3.10 -4.64 5.29
C VAL A 192 -2.03 -5.65 5.67
N ILE A 193 -2.40 -6.57 6.56
CA ILE A 193 -1.59 -7.73 6.88
C ILE A 193 -2.21 -8.90 6.12
N LEU A 194 -1.46 -9.46 5.17
CA LEU A 194 -1.82 -10.70 4.50
C LEU A 194 -1.07 -11.84 5.20
N GLU A 195 -1.78 -12.92 5.52
CA GLU A 195 -1.24 -14.01 6.32
C GLU A 195 -1.68 -15.37 5.76
N ARG A 196 -0.79 -16.37 5.78
CA ARG A 196 -1.15 -17.75 5.43
C ARG A 196 -2.31 -18.21 6.31
N THR A 197 -3.33 -18.83 5.72
CA THR A 197 -4.57 -19.21 6.42
C THR A 197 -4.30 -20.09 7.64
N GLU A 198 -3.41 -21.07 7.52
CA GLU A 198 -3.04 -21.98 8.62
C GLU A 198 -2.36 -21.23 9.76
N HIS A 199 -1.51 -20.26 9.42
CA HIS A 199 -0.82 -19.42 10.39
C HIS A 199 -1.82 -18.52 11.13
N ALA A 200 -2.78 -17.91 10.42
CA ALA A 200 -3.85 -17.11 11.01
C ALA A 200 -4.79 -17.95 11.90
N LEU A 201 -5.09 -19.19 11.50
CA LEU A 201 -5.86 -20.16 12.29
C LEU A 201 -5.14 -20.49 13.60
N GLY A 202 -3.84 -20.79 13.54
CA GLY A 202 -3.03 -21.15 14.71
C GLY A 202 -2.99 -20.07 15.81
N ARG A 203 -3.20 -18.81 15.44
CA ARG A 203 -3.28 -17.67 16.40
C ARG A 203 -4.70 -17.14 16.66
N GLY A 204 -5.73 -17.85 16.19
CA GLY A 204 -7.13 -17.45 16.43
C GLY A 204 -7.56 -16.17 15.72
N ARG A 205 -6.92 -15.81 14.58
CA ARG A 205 -7.21 -14.58 13.83
C ARG A 205 -8.02 -14.78 12.55
N LEU A 206 -8.58 -15.97 12.33
CA LEU A 206 -9.50 -16.19 11.20
C LEU A 206 -10.85 -15.49 11.39
N GLN A 207 -11.31 -15.35 12.62
CA GLN A 207 -12.61 -14.71 12.88
C GLN A 207 -12.51 -13.22 12.56
N GLY A 208 -13.30 -12.78 11.57
CA GLY A 208 -13.30 -11.39 11.08
C GLY A 208 -12.24 -11.09 10.02
N ALA A 209 -11.38 -12.06 9.66
CA ALA A 209 -10.45 -11.90 8.55
C ALA A 209 -11.21 -11.89 7.21
N LEU A 210 -10.75 -11.05 6.29
CA LEU A 210 -11.26 -11.01 4.93
C LEU A 210 -10.54 -12.05 4.06
N SER A 211 -11.27 -12.73 3.19
CA SER A 211 -10.65 -13.39 2.05
C SER A 211 -10.11 -12.37 1.05
N LEU A 212 -9.17 -12.78 0.21
CA LEU A 212 -8.68 -11.96 -0.91
C LEU A 212 -9.82 -11.48 -1.81
N GLN A 213 -10.83 -12.34 -2.04
CA GLN A 213 -12.01 -11.99 -2.84
C GLN A 213 -12.86 -10.93 -2.14
N GLN A 214 -13.13 -11.07 -0.84
CA GLN A 214 -13.89 -10.08 -0.07
C GLN A 214 -13.17 -8.74 -0.04
N PHE A 215 -11.85 -8.74 0.17
CA PHE A 215 -11.05 -7.53 0.10
C PHE A 215 -11.12 -6.87 -1.28
N ARG A 216 -10.99 -7.65 -2.36
CA ARG A 216 -11.10 -7.12 -3.72
C ARG A 216 -12.48 -6.52 -3.98
N GLN A 217 -13.55 -7.21 -3.60
CA GLN A 217 -14.91 -6.70 -3.76
C GLN A 217 -15.13 -5.39 -2.99
N ARG A 218 -14.55 -5.27 -1.79
CA ARG A 218 -14.73 -4.11 -0.93
C ARG A 218 -13.84 -2.92 -1.31
N TYR A 219 -12.60 -3.17 -1.72
CA TYR A 219 -11.57 -2.13 -1.83
C TYR A 219 -10.91 -2.04 -3.22
N VAL A 220 -11.06 -3.05 -4.07
CA VAL A 220 -10.41 -3.12 -5.39
C VAL A 220 -11.47 -3.18 -6.48
N GLY A 221 -12.00 -2.02 -6.86
CA GLY A 221 -13.13 -1.91 -7.78
C GLY A 221 -12.90 -2.58 -9.14
N HIS A 222 -13.84 -3.44 -9.54
CA HIS A 222 -14.14 -3.76 -10.95
C HIS A 222 -15.24 -2.81 -11.41
N LYS A 223 -14.95 -1.92 -12.39
CA LYS A 223 -15.95 -1.12 -13.15
C LYS A 223 -17.21 -0.74 -12.34
N SER A 224 -17.08 -0.21 -11.13
CA SER A 224 -18.25 0.24 -10.40
C SER A 224 -18.80 1.44 -11.14
N ALA A 225 -20.12 1.46 -11.35
CA ALA A 225 -20.91 2.63 -11.71
C ALA A 225 -20.93 3.66 -10.55
N LEU A 226 -19.76 3.92 -9.96
CA LEU A 226 -19.45 4.98 -9.03
C LEU A 226 -18.47 5.91 -9.76
N PRO A 227 -18.65 7.23 -9.71
CA PRO A 227 -17.88 8.12 -10.56
C PRO A 227 -16.37 7.92 -10.34
N ALA A 228 -15.56 8.18 -11.35
CA ALA A 228 -14.11 7.94 -11.36
C ALA A 228 -13.28 8.77 -10.35
N HIS A 229 -13.96 9.54 -9.48
CA HIS A 229 -13.48 10.54 -8.51
C HIS A 229 -12.95 10.01 -7.17
N ARG A 230 -13.04 8.71 -6.90
CA ARG A 230 -12.55 8.11 -5.65
C ARG A 230 -11.25 7.36 -5.92
N GLY A 231 -10.11 8.05 -5.73
CA GLY A 231 -8.76 7.48 -5.92
C GLY A 231 -8.47 6.26 -5.04
N LEU A 232 -7.22 5.78 -5.04
CA LEU A 232 -6.72 4.56 -4.34
C LEU A 232 -7.17 4.37 -2.87
N LEU A 233 -7.67 5.42 -2.23
CA LEU A 233 -8.20 5.46 -0.86
C LEU A 233 -9.59 6.12 -0.77
N GLY A 234 -10.10 6.74 -1.85
CA GLY A 234 -11.29 7.58 -1.84
C GLY A 234 -12.62 6.81 -1.72
N SER A 235 -12.66 5.52 -2.07
CA SER A 235 -13.86 4.68 -1.87
C SER A 235 -13.90 4.00 -0.51
N CYS A 236 -12.84 4.13 0.28
CA CYS A 236 -12.65 3.41 1.54
C CYS A 236 -13.20 4.16 2.76
N TRP A 237 -13.53 5.44 2.62
CA TRP A 237 -14.09 6.26 3.68
C TRP A 237 -15.62 6.20 3.63
N GLU A 238 -16.20 5.16 4.23
CA GLU A 238 -17.59 5.26 4.69
C GLU A 238 -17.58 6.09 5.98
N GLU A 239 -18.44 7.10 6.05
CA GLU A 239 -18.75 7.81 7.28
C GLU A 239 -19.26 6.78 8.29
N GLY A 240 -18.44 6.43 9.29
CA GLY A 240 -18.91 5.68 10.43
C GLY A 240 -20.00 6.50 11.12
N GLU A 241 -21.19 5.93 11.19
CA GLU A 241 -22.29 6.44 11.99
C GLU A 241 -21.80 6.75 13.41
N SER A 242 -22.11 7.97 13.82
CA SER A 242 -21.94 8.55 15.16
C SER A 242 -22.62 7.75 16.26
#